data_AF-A0A1M4M7T5-F1
#
_entry.id   AF-A0A1M4M7T5-F1
#
_cell.length_a   1.000
_cell.length_b   1.000
_cell.length_c   1.000
_cell.angle_alpha   90.00
_cell.angle_beta   90.00
_cell.angle_gamma   90.00
#
_symmetry.space_group_name_H-M   'P 1'
#
loop_
_entity.id
_entity.type
_entity.pdbx_description
1 polymer ?
#
loop_
_entity_poly.entity_id
_entity_poly.type
_entity_poly.pdbx_seq_one_letter_code
_entity_poly.pdbx_strand_id
1 'polypeptide(L)' 'MFDCLNQIKNYYDDGFKCIRYEQKQNGELSIYLKNFESEDIEVLHCADKQEINQIKKFIDIN' A
#
# COMPACT_ATOMS: atom_id res chain seq x y z
N MET A 1 15.03 -8.15 0.44
CA MET A 1 14.68 -6.74 0.69
C MET A 1 13.17 -6.68 0.58
N PHE A 2 12.48 -6.63 1.72
CA PHE A 2 11.02 -6.57 1.79
C PHE A 2 10.63 -5.09 1.90
N ASP A 3 10.62 -4.38 0.78
CA ASP A 3 10.53 -2.91 0.78
C ASP A 3 9.07 -2.46 0.90
N CYS A 4 8.18 -3.10 0.15
CA CYS A 4 6.82 -2.64 -0.06
C CYS A 4 5.93 -2.82 1.18
N LEU A 5 6.06 -3.93 1.90
CA LEU A 5 5.30 -4.16 3.12
C LEU A 5 5.71 -3.19 4.25
N ASN A 6 6.98 -2.82 4.32
CA ASN A 6 7.45 -1.87 5.32
C ASN A 6 7.02 -0.44 4.95
N GLN A 7 7.08 -0.09 3.66
CA GLN A 7 6.59 1.20 3.18
C GLN A 7 5.12 1.43 3.50
N ILE A 8 4.23 0.46 3.24
CA ILE A 8 2.81 0.66 3.57
C ILE A 8 2.57 0.80 5.07
N LYS A 9 3.31 0.08 5.91
CA LYS A 9 3.21 0.22 7.37
C LYS A 9 3.64 1.62 7.81
N ASN A 10 4.76 2.11 7.29
CA ASN A 10 5.24 3.47 7.58
C ASN A 10 4.20 4.52 7.15
N TYR A 11 3.60 4.39 5.97
CA TYR A 11 2.53 5.29 5.53
C TYR A 11 1.33 5.27 6.50
N TYR A 12 0.92 4.10 6.98
CA TYR A 12 -0.16 4.00 7.97
C TYR A 12 0.22 4.64 9.32
N ASP A 13 1.47 4.47 9.76
CA ASP A 13 2.00 5.14 10.97
C ASP A 13 2.05 6.68 10.79
N ASP A 14 2.33 7.15 9.58
CA ASP A 14 2.32 8.57 9.19
C ASP A 14 0.90 9.13 8.94
N GLY A 15 -0.15 8.35 9.19
CA GLY A 15 -1.55 8.77 9.09
C GLY A 15 -2.17 8.67 7.69
N PHE A 16 -1.46 8.10 6.71
CA PHE A 16 -2.05 7.76 5.42
C PHE A 16 -2.99 6.57 5.55
N LYS A 17 -4.04 6.56 4.74
CA LYS A 17 -4.95 5.43 4.59
C LYS A 17 -5.06 5.01 3.15
N CYS A 18 -5.20 3.70 2.91
CA CYS A 18 -5.47 3.19 1.57
C CYS A 18 -6.87 3.62 1.14
N ILE A 19 -6.96 4.29 -0.01
CA ILE A 19 -8.24 4.69 -0.64
C ILE A 19 -8.60 3.80 -1.82
N ARG A 20 -7.60 3.17 -2.45
CA ARG A 20 -7.78 2.27 -3.60
C ARG A 20 -6.55 1.38 -3.74
N TYR A 21 -6.74 0.16 -4.20
CA TYR A 21 -5.63 -0.63 -4.75
C TYR A 21 -6.06 -1.32 -6.05
N GLU A 22 -5.12 -1.51 -6.95
CA GLU A 22 -5.32 -2.12 -8.26
C GLU A 22 -4.24 -3.16 -8.51
N GLN A 23 -4.64 -4.35 -8.93
CA GLN A 23 -3.69 -5.38 -9.36
C GLN A 23 -3.63 -5.39 -10.88
N LYS A 24 -2.44 -5.07 -11.42
CA LYS A 24 -2.16 -5.06 -12.85
C LYS A 24 -2.08 -6.50 -13.39
N GLN A 25 -2.27 -6.65 -14.71
CA GLN A 25 -2.21 -7.95 -15.39
C GLN A 25 -0.85 -8.65 -15.28
N ASN A 26 0.24 -7.90 -15.10
CA ASN A 26 1.58 -8.43 -14.88
C ASN A 26 1.81 -8.95 -13.44
N GLY A 27 0.81 -8.81 -12.55
CA GLY A 27 0.86 -9.25 -11.17
C GLY A 27 1.33 -8.17 -10.18
N GLU A 28 1.69 -6.98 -10.65
CA GLU A 28 2.03 -5.84 -9.78
C GLU A 28 0.79 -5.28 -9.07
N LEU A 29 0.95 -4.84 -7.83
CA LEU A 29 -0.06 -4.14 -7.04
C LEU A 29 0.30 -2.66 -6.99
N SER A 30 -0.66 -1.79 -7.30
CA SER A 30 -0.56 -0.35 -7.09
C SER A 30 -1.55 0.05 -6.01
N ILE A 31 -1.08 0.76 -4.99
CA ILE A 31 -1.86 1.13 -3.80
C ILE A 31 -1.85 2.64 -3.70
N TYR A 32 -3.02 3.22 -3.67
CA TYR A 32 -3.23 4.66 -3.57
C TYR A 32 -3.55 4.99 -2.12
N LEU A 33 -2.71 5.82 -1.54
CA LEU A 33 -2.74 6.22 -0.14
C LEU A 33 -3.08 7.71 -0.07
N LYS A 34 -3.94 8.09 0.87
CA LYS A 34 -4.26 9.49 1.15
C LYS A 34 -4.10 9.77 2.64
N ASN A 35 -3.37 10.84 2.96
CA ASN A 35 -3.41 11.44 4.28
C ASN A 35 -4.53 12.49 4.29
N PHE A 36 -5.47 12.37 5.21
CA PHE A 36 -6.62 13.29 5.30
C PHE A 36 -6.33 14.53 6.15
N GLU A 37 -5.25 14.51 6.94
CA GLU A 37 -4.82 15.65 7.76
C GLU A 37 -3.95 16.61 6.95
N SER A 38 -2.99 16.08 6.18
CA SER A 38 -2.12 16.89 5.32
C SER A 38 -2.64 17.06 3.89
N GLU A 39 -3.70 16.33 3.52
CA GLU A 39 -4.25 16.23 2.15
C GLU A 39 -3.28 15.63 1.11
N ASP A 40 -2.17 15.01 1.55
CA ASP A 40 -1.20 14.37 0.67
C ASP A 40 -1.70 13.06 0.05
N ILE A 41 -1.20 12.75 -1.15
CA ILE A 41 -1.51 11.53 -1.89
C ILE A 41 -0.22 10.84 -2.31
N GLU A 42 -0.13 9.56 -1.99
CA GLU A 42 1.04 8.72 -2.28
C GLU A 42 0.61 7.46 -3.04
N VAL A 43 1.50 6.94 -3.89
CA VAL A 43 1.25 5.72 -4.66
C VAL A 43 2.38 4.74 -4.46
N LEU A 44 2.06 3.58 -3.89
CA LEU A 44 2.99 2.50 -3.66
C LEU A 44 2.84 1.41 -4.73
N HIS A 45 3.94 1.05 -5.39
CA HIS A 45 3.99 0.01 -6.41
C HIS A 45 4.78 -1.19 -5.93
N CYS A 46 4.13 -2.36 -5.92
CA CYS A 46 4.72 -3.60 -5.43
C CYS A 46 4.64 -4.68 -6.50
N ALA A 47 5.78 -5.32 -6.81
CA ALA A 47 5.85 -6.42 -7.78
C ALA A 47 6.00 -7.80 -7.11
N ASP A 48 6.38 -7.84 -5.82
CA ASP A 48 6.60 -9.09 -5.10
C ASP A 48 5.27 -9.76 -4.71
N LYS A 49 5.01 -10.94 -5.26
CA LYS A 49 3.76 -11.69 -5.04
C LYS A 49 3.57 -12.12 -3.59
N GLN A 50 4.63 -12.43 -2.86
CA GLN A 50 4.53 -12.82 -1.44
C GLN A 50 4.15 -11.61 -0.58
N GLU A 51 4.74 -10.45 -0.85
CA GLU A 51 4.39 -9.21 -0.15
C GLU A 51 2.98 -8.73 -0.48
N ILE A 52 2.57 -8.79 -1.75
CA ILE A 52 1.23 -8.37 -2.20
C ILE A 52 0.13 -9.03 -1.37
N ASN A 53 0.26 -10.31 -1.06
CA ASN A 53 -0.73 -11.02 -0.25
C ASN A 53 -0.75 -10.54 1.21
N GLN A 54 0.42 -10.21 1.77
CA GLN A 54 0.52 -9.66 3.13
C GLN A 54 -0.04 -8.25 3.20
N ILE A 55 0.24 -7.43 2.18
CA ILE A 55 -0.24 -6.05 2.08
C ILE A 55 -1.76 -6.00 1.96
N LYS A 56 -2.36 -6.86 1.12
CA LYS A 56 -3.83 -6.95 1.02
C LYS A 56 -4.48 -7.29 2.35
N LYS A 57 -3.93 -8.27 3.08
CA LYS A 57 -4.40 -8.61 4.43
C LYS A 57 -4.23 -7.47 5.42
N PHE A 58 -3.11 -6.74 5.34
CA PHE A 58 -2.86 -5.60 6.21
C PHE A 58 -3.88 -4.48 5.99
N ILE A 59 -4.19 -4.14 4.73
CA ILE A 59 -5.20 -3.14 4.37
C ILE A 59 -6.61 -3.59 4.81
N ASP A 60 -6.95 -4.87 4.68
CA ASP A 60 -8.28 -5.38 5.05
C ASP A 60 -8.55 -5.31 6.57
N ILE A 61 -7.50 -5.38 7.38
CA ILE A 61 -7.57 -5.35 8.85
C ILE A 61 -7.58 -3.92 9.42
N ASN A 62 -7.09 -2.91 8.67
CA ASN A 62 -6.88 -1.54 9.17
C ASN A 62 -7.68 -0.50 8.38
#